data_AF-A0AAD5NCZ5-F1
#
_entry.id   AF-A0AAD5NCZ5-F1
#
_cell.length_a   1.000
_cell.length_b   1.000
_cell.length_c   1.000
_cell.angle_alpha   90.00
_cell.angle_beta   90.00
_cell.angle_gamma   90.00
#
_symmetry.space_group_name_H-M   'P 1'
#
loop_
_entity.id
_entity.type
_entity.pdbx_description
1 polymer ?
#
loop_
_entity_poly.entity_id
_entity_poly.type
_entity_poly.pdbx_seq_one_letter_code
_entity_poly.pdbx_strand_id
1 'polypeptide(L)'
;MVLDRKTLRAIRLSLSKSIAFNIKSQETAADLMKALSNLYEQPSIARKVHLIKKLMNLKMSENQSFKEYLNVFNEVTDGLNSVSIVFDEEVLAGIILGQMPESWSTTCQSIANSFGKEKLAFQ
;
A
#
# COMPACT_ATOMS: atom_id res chain seq x y z
N MET A 1 7.01 8.08 39.11
CA MET A 1 5.54 7.96 39.21
C MET A 1 4.78 9.22 38.77
N VAL A 2 5.11 10.43 39.25
CA VAL A 2 4.40 11.69 38.87
C VAL A 2 4.63 12.10 37.41
N LEU A 3 5.85 11.92 36.89
CA LEU A 3 6.20 12.29 35.52
C LEU A 3 5.42 11.44 34.49
N ASP A 4 5.33 10.14 34.72
CA ASP A 4 4.61 9.18 33.88
C ASP A 4 3.11 9.53 33.75
N ARG A 5 2.46 9.90 34.86
CA ARG A 5 1.06 10.34 34.86
C ARG A 5 0.84 11.64 34.09
N LYS A 6 1.80 12.58 34.13
CA LYS A 6 1.71 13.85 33.37
C LYS A 6 1.83 13.59 31.86
N THR A 7 2.80 12.77 31.46
CA THR A 7 3.01 12.37 30.07
C THR A 7 1.79 11.64 29.51
N LEU A 8 1.25 10.68 30.27
CA LEU A 8 0.04 9.94 29.89
C LEU A 8 -1.16 10.85 29.62
N ARG A 9 -1.36 11.87 30.46
CA ARG A 9 -2.45 12.84 30.32
C ARG A 9 -2.28 13.73 29.10
N ALA A 10 -1.05 14.18 28.83
CA ALA A 10 -0.76 14.99 27.66
C ALA A 10 -1.03 14.24 26.35
N ILE A 11 -0.56 12.98 26.24
CA ILE A 11 -0.78 12.14 25.06
C ILE A 11 -2.29 11.89 24.85
N ARG A 12 -3.05 11.58 25.91
CA ARG A 12 -4.50 11.37 25.81
C ARG A 12 -5.26 12.61 25.34
N LEU A 13 -4.81 13.81 25.70
CA LEU A 13 -5.44 15.07 25.31
C LEU A 13 -5.16 15.45 23.85
N SER A 14 -4.04 15.00 23.27
CA SER A 14 -3.69 15.26 21.88
C SER A 14 -4.33 14.29 20.86
N LEU A 15 -5.02 13.25 21.32
CA LEU A 15 -5.62 12.22 20.45
C LEU A 15 -7.10 12.48 20.17
N SER A 16 -7.54 12.20 18.93
CA SER A 16 -8.95 12.32 18.55
C SER A 16 -9.82 11.30 19.31
N LYS A 17 -11.12 11.63 19.49
CA LYS A 17 -12.06 10.83 20.29
C LYS A 17 -12.16 9.35 19.85
N SER A 18 -11.93 9.05 18.56
CA SER A 18 -11.96 7.69 18.03
C SER A 18 -10.74 6.85 18.46
N ILE A 19 -9.57 7.47 18.60
CA ILE A 19 -8.35 6.79 19.05
C ILE A 19 -8.41 6.59 20.57
N ALA A 20 -8.88 7.60 21.32
CA ALA A 20 -8.98 7.55 22.77
C ALA A 20 -9.79 6.36 23.33
N PHE A 21 -10.72 5.81 22.54
CA PHE A 21 -11.51 4.64 22.92
C PHE A 21 -10.69 3.33 22.93
N ASN A 22 -9.77 3.15 21.98
CA ASN A 22 -8.96 1.93 21.85
C ASN A 22 -7.81 1.81 22.87
N ILE A 23 -7.44 2.92 23.51
CA ILE A 23 -6.27 3.02 24.41
C ILE A 23 -6.66 3.38 25.86
N LYS A 24 -7.95 3.43 26.17
CA LYS A 24 -8.46 3.85 27.50
C LYS A 24 -8.02 2.91 28.64
N SER A 25 -7.64 1.68 28.32
CA SER A 25 -7.20 0.64 29.27
C SER A 25 -5.71 0.66 29.62
N GLN A 26 -4.88 1.50 28.99
CA GLN A 26 -3.43 1.50 29.22
C GLN A 26 -3.05 2.36 30.44
N GLU A 27 -2.34 1.77 31.41
CA GLU A 27 -2.05 2.40 32.70
C GLU A 27 -0.71 3.16 32.75
N THR A 28 0.22 2.86 31.83
CA THR A 28 1.55 3.49 31.77
C THR A 28 1.77 4.24 30.45
N ALA A 29 2.65 5.25 30.43
CA ALA A 29 2.97 5.96 29.20
C ALA A 29 3.71 5.04 28.20
N ALA A 30 4.50 4.09 28.69
CA ALA A 30 5.19 3.11 27.85
C ALA A 30 4.20 2.17 27.14
N ASP A 31 3.20 1.65 27.85
CA ASP A 31 2.16 0.80 27.25
C ASP A 31 1.27 1.58 26.30
N LEU A 32 0.99 2.86 26.61
CA LEU A 32 0.29 3.76 25.71
C LEU A 32 1.09 4.02 24.42
N MET A 33 2.38 4.32 24.52
CA MET A 33 3.26 4.52 23.37
C MET A 33 3.40 3.22 22.56
N LYS A 34 3.46 2.06 23.21
CA LYS A 34 3.49 0.75 22.56
C LYS A 34 2.15 0.41 21.89
N ALA A 35 1.02 0.74 22.49
CA ALA A 35 -0.30 0.55 21.88
C ALA A 35 -0.51 1.49 20.68
N LEU A 36 -0.02 2.73 20.75
CA LEU A 36 -0.01 3.67 19.63
C LEU A 36 0.93 3.17 18.53
N SER A 37 2.16 2.81 18.88
CA SER A 37 3.12 2.18 17.97
C SER A 37 2.49 0.95 17.32
N ASN A 38 1.90 0.00 18.04
CA ASN A 38 1.19 -1.14 17.45
C ASN A 38 0.02 -0.73 16.55
N LEU A 39 -0.76 0.29 16.92
CA LEU A 39 -1.89 0.79 16.12
C LEU A 39 -1.41 1.42 14.78
N TYR A 40 -0.21 2.00 14.76
CA TYR A 40 0.35 2.73 13.62
C TYR A 40 1.47 1.98 12.86
N GLU A 41 2.15 1.00 13.47
CA GLU A 41 3.26 0.19 12.94
C GLU A 41 2.81 -1.18 12.45
N GLN A 42 1.78 -1.79 13.04
CA GLN A 42 1.24 -3.00 12.46
C GLN A 42 0.63 -2.60 11.10
N PRO A 43 1.02 -3.25 9.98
CA PRO A 43 0.40 -2.98 8.71
C PRO A 43 -1.07 -3.40 8.82
N SER A 44 -1.91 -2.44 9.21
CA SER A 44 -3.28 -2.70 9.57
C SER A 44 -3.97 -3.33 8.36
N ILE A 45 -4.88 -4.27 8.61
CA ILE A 45 -5.69 -4.86 7.53
C ILE A 45 -6.33 -3.73 6.72
N ALA A 46 -6.72 -2.62 7.36
CA ALA A 46 -7.19 -1.40 6.70
C ALA A 46 -6.15 -0.78 5.74
N ARG A 47 -4.87 -0.65 6.13
CA ARG A 47 -3.80 -0.16 5.25
C ARG A 47 -3.55 -1.11 4.09
N LYS A 48 -3.50 -2.42 4.35
CA LYS A 48 -3.35 -3.45 3.31
C LYS A 48 -4.49 -3.38 2.29
N VAL A 49 -5.73 -3.36 2.77
CA VAL A 49 -6.93 -3.22 1.94
C VAL A 49 -6.93 -1.90 1.16
N HIS A 50 -6.52 -0.79 1.79
CA HIS A 50 -6.43 0.50 1.12
C HIS A 50 -5.42 0.46 -0.03
N LEU A 51 -4.22 -0.09 0.19
CA LEU A 51 -3.18 -0.19 -0.83
C LEU A 51 -3.58 -1.13 -1.97
N ILE A 52 -4.14 -2.30 -1.66
CA ILE A 52 -4.67 -3.22 -2.68
C ILE A 52 -5.75 -2.52 -3.50
N LYS A 53 -6.70 -1.84 -2.83
CA LYS A 53 -7.76 -1.10 -3.52
C LYS A 53 -7.18 0.01 -4.39
N LYS A 54 -6.14 0.72 -3.93
CA LYS A 54 -5.45 1.76 -4.70
C LYS A 54 -4.78 1.17 -5.95
N LEU A 55 -4.08 0.03 -5.81
CA LEU A 55 -3.47 -0.67 -6.93
C LEU A 55 -4.51 -1.10 -7.96
N MET A 56 -5.58 -1.78 -7.54
CA MET A 56 -6.61 -2.31 -8.46
C MET A 56 -7.42 -1.23 -9.18
N ASN A 57 -7.54 -0.03 -8.60
CA ASN A 57 -8.26 1.09 -9.22
C ASN A 57 -7.32 2.05 -9.97
N LEU A 58 -6.01 1.84 -9.92
CA LEU A 58 -5.08 2.65 -10.70
C LEU A 58 -5.34 2.39 -12.19
N LYS A 59 -5.39 3.46 -12.98
CA LYS A 59 -5.51 3.41 -14.44
C LYS A 59 -4.68 4.53 -15.02
N MET A 60 -3.96 4.24 -16.10
CA MET A 60 -3.28 5.27 -16.87
C MET A 60 -4.33 6.04 -17.69
N SER A 61 -4.28 7.36 -17.63
CA SER A 61 -5.18 8.21 -18.41
C SER A 61 -4.62 8.46 -19.82
N GLU A 62 -5.48 8.72 -20.80
CA GLU A 62 -5.08 8.98 -22.20
C GLU A 62 -4.05 10.11 -22.34
N ASN A 63 -4.12 11.13 -21.47
CA ASN A 63 -3.25 12.30 -21.50
C ASN A 63 -2.07 12.22 -20.51
N GLN A 64 -1.92 11.11 -19.78
CA GLN A 64 -0.85 10.92 -18.80
C GLN A 64 0.37 10.29 -19.47
N SER A 65 1.58 10.68 -19.08
CA SER A 65 2.77 9.98 -19.57
C SER A 65 2.94 8.62 -18.89
N PHE A 66 3.47 7.65 -19.63
CA PHE A 66 3.74 6.31 -19.08
C PHE A 66 4.68 6.36 -17.86
N LYS A 67 5.66 7.27 -17.87
CA LYS A 67 6.59 7.48 -16.75
C LYS A 67 5.88 7.98 -15.49
N GLU A 68 4.98 8.95 -15.61
CA GLU A 68 4.20 9.46 -14.46
C GLU A 68 3.30 8.36 -13.89
N TYR A 69 2.66 7.57 -14.75
CA TYR A 69 1.89 6.40 -14.32
C TYR A 69 2.77 5.40 -13.55
N LEU A 70 3.94 5.03 -14.11
CA LEU A 70 4.85 4.07 -13.47
C LEU A 70 5.37 4.56 -12.12
N ASN A 71 5.62 5.85 -11.96
CA ASN A 71 6.01 6.40 -10.66
C ASN A 71 4.92 6.14 -9.60
N VAL A 72 3.66 6.44 -9.93
CA VAL A 72 2.53 6.19 -9.01
C VAL A 72 2.34 4.69 -8.77
N PHE A 73 2.48 3.86 -9.80
CA PHE A 73 2.41 2.41 -9.67
C PHE A 73 3.49 1.85 -8.73
N ASN A 74 4.73 2.30 -8.90
CA ASN A 74 5.87 1.90 -8.07
C ASN A 74 5.68 2.36 -6.62
N GLU A 75 5.23 3.60 -6.39
CA GLU A 75 4.91 4.08 -5.03
C GLU A 75 3.88 3.19 -4.32
N VAL A 76 2.85 2.73 -5.05
CA VAL A 76 1.84 1.83 -4.50
C VAL A 76 2.42 0.45 -4.23
N THR A 77 3.24 -0.07 -5.14
CA THR A 77 3.88 -1.38 -5.03
C THR A 77 4.91 -1.41 -3.89
N ASP A 78 5.71 -0.36 -3.73
CA ASP A 78 6.61 -0.18 -2.59
C ASP A 78 5.84 -0.07 -1.27
N GLY A 79 4.69 0.61 -1.30
CA GLY A 79 3.75 0.62 -0.19
C GLY A 79 3.26 -0.78 0.17
N LEU A 80 2.96 -1.63 -0.81
CA LEU A 80 2.55 -3.02 -0.62
C LEU A 80 3.70 -3.89 -0.08
N ASN A 81 4.90 -3.72 -0.62
CA ASN A 81 6.12 -4.38 -0.14
C ASN A 81 6.40 -4.03 1.33
N SER A 82 6.21 -2.77 1.72
CA SER A 82 6.38 -2.32 3.11
C SER A 82 5.41 -2.99 4.10
N VAL A 83 4.29 -3.54 3.61
CA VAL A 83 3.29 -4.26 4.41
C VAL A 83 3.34 -5.77 4.17
N SER A 84 4.44 -6.26 3.61
CA SER A 84 4.72 -7.67 3.30
C SER A 84 3.77 -8.29 2.28
N ILE A 85 3.29 -7.49 1.32
CA ILE A 85 2.53 -7.97 0.16
C ILE A 85 3.41 -7.78 -1.06
N VAL A 86 3.95 -8.88 -1.57
CA VAL A 86 4.85 -8.89 -2.73
C VAL A 86 4.13 -9.61 -3.87
N PHE A 87 4.22 -9.04 -5.07
CA PHE A 87 3.69 -9.64 -6.29
C PHE A 87 4.84 -10.11 -7.16
N ASP A 88 4.64 -11.23 -7.85
CA ASP A 88 5.57 -11.68 -8.87
C ASP A 88 5.62 -10.69 -10.04
N GLU A 89 6.78 -10.62 -10.71
CA GLU A 89 7.00 -9.70 -11.83
C GLU A 89 6.00 -9.92 -12.98
N GLU A 90 5.63 -11.18 -13.26
CA GLU A 90 4.61 -11.53 -14.26
C GLU A 90 3.23 -10.96 -13.89
N VAL A 91 2.88 -11.01 -12.60
CA VAL A 91 1.61 -10.45 -12.10
C VAL A 91 1.63 -8.93 -12.19
N LEU A 92 2.74 -8.28 -11.81
CA LEU A 92 2.89 -6.83 -11.94
C LEU A 92 2.79 -6.38 -13.41
N ALA A 93 3.44 -7.10 -14.32
CA ALA A 93 3.34 -6.83 -15.76
C ALA A 93 1.89 -6.98 -16.26
N GLY A 94 1.19 -8.04 -15.85
CA GLY A 94 -0.22 -8.24 -16.18
C GLY A 94 -1.13 -7.11 -15.68
N ILE A 95 -0.90 -6.63 -14.44
CA ILE A 95 -1.65 -5.50 -13.87
C ILE A 95 -1.40 -4.23 -14.69
N ILE A 96 -0.13 -3.93 -15.01
CA ILE A 96 0.23 -2.75 -15.83
C ILE A 96 -0.50 -2.80 -17.18
N LEU A 97 -0.44 -3.92 -17.89
CA LEU A 97 -1.10 -4.10 -19.19
C LEU A 97 -2.63 -3.92 -19.09
N GLY A 98 -3.26 -4.42 -18.03
CA GLY A 98 -4.70 -4.28 -17.82
C GLY A 98 -5.16 -2.88 -17.41
N GLN A 99 -4.23 -1.99 -17.05
CA GLN A 99 -4.50 -0.62 -16.59
C GLN A 99 -4.18 0.46 -17.64
N MET A 100 -3.65 0.04 -18.78
CA MET A 100 -3.37 0.92 -19.90
C MET A 100 -4.67 1.48 -20.50
N PRO A 101 -4.63 2.70 -21.05
CA PRO A 101 -5.76 3.26 -21.77
C PRO A 101 -6.01 2.53 -23.10
N GLU A 102 -7.18 2.75 -23.71
CA GLU A 102 -7.61 2.02 -24.91
C GLU A 102 -6.68 2.28 -26.09
N SER A 103 -6.12 3.49 -26.19
CA SER A 103 -5.11 3.84 -27.21
C SER A 103 -3.86 2.94 -27.20
N TRP A 104 -3.57 2.26 -26.09
CA TRP A 104 -2.44 1.33 -25.95
C TRP A 104 -2.81 -0.14 -26.16
N SER A 105 -4.09 -0.45 -26.48
CA SER A 105 -4.59 -1.83 -26.59
C SER A 105 -3.77 -2.71 -27.54
N THR A 106 -3.42 -2.21 -28.72
CA THR A 106 -2.59 -2.93 -29.72
C THR A 106 -1.18 -3.22 -29.20
N THR A 107 -0.58 -2.25 -28.50
CA THR A 107 0.74 -2.40 -27.87
C THR A 107 0.67 -3.44 -26.77
N CYS A 108 -0.37 -3.40 -25.94
CA CYS A 108 -0.59 -4.36 -24.86
C CYS A 108 -0.76 -5.79 -25.39
N GLN A 109 -1.52 -5.98 -26.47
CA GLN A 109 -1.66 -7.31 -27.10
C GLN A 109 -0.33 -7.81 -27.67
N SER A 110 0.46 -6.94 -28.29
CA SER A 110 1.77 -7.32 -28.83
C SER A 110 2.73 -7.77 -27.73
N ILE A 111 2.76 -7.03 -26.61
CA ILE A 111 3.55 -7.36 -25.43
C ILE A 111 3.04 -8.63 -24.73
N ALA A 112 1.72 -8.78 -24.55
CA ALA A 112 1.13 -9.99 -23.97
C ALA A 112 1.49 -11.25 -24.79
N ASN A 113 1.48 -11.13 -26.11
CA ASN A 113 1.84 -12.22 -27.03
C ASN A 113 3.34 -12.57 -27.03
N SER A 114 4.23 -11.66 -26.61
CA SER A 114 5.65 -11.97 -26.48
C SER A 114 5.97 -12.74 -25.19
N PHE A 115 5.25 -12.48 -24.10
CA PHE A 115 5.42 -13.21 -22.82
C PHE A 115 5.14 -14.72 -22.96
N GLY A 116 4.28 -15.14 -23.88
CA GLY A 116 4.00 -16.56 -24.14
C GLY A 116 4.98 -17.26 -25.09
N LYS A 117 5.82 -16.52 -25.84
CA LYS A 117 6.70 -17.09 -26.86
C LYS A 117 8.09 -17.48 -26.35
N GLU A 118 8.60 -16.83 -25.31
CA GLU A 118 9.91 -17.19 -24.73
C GLU A 118 9.91 -18.60 -24.12
N LYS A 119 8.77 -19.09 -23.64
CA LYS A 119 8.64 -20.44 -23.06
C LYS A 119 8.62 -21.57 -24.10
N LEU A 120 8.58 -21.25 -25.40
CA LEU A 120 8.52 -22.22 -26.50
C LEU A 120 9.84 -22.33 -27.29
N ALA A 121 10.89 -21.59 -26.89
CA ALA A 121 12.16 -21.55 -27.60
C ALA A 121 13.23 -22.54 -27.07
N PHE A 122 12.84 -23.58 -26.35
CA PHE A 122 13.71 -24.70 -26.00
C PHE A 122 13.20 -25.99 -26.68
N GLN A 123 13.65 -26.18 -27.93
CA GLN A 123 13.79 -27.49 -28.56
C GLN A 123 15.25 -27.93 -28.46
#